data_AF-A0A1E1WTN9-F1
#
_entry.id   AF-A0A1E1WTN9-F1
#
_cell.length_a   1.000
_cell.length_b   1.000
_cell.length_c   1.000
_cell.angle_alpha   90.00
_cell.angle_beta   90.00
_cell.angle_gamma   90.00
#
_symmetry.space_group_name_H-M   'P 1'
#
loop_
_entity.id
_entity.type
_entity.pdbx_description
1 polymer ?
#
loop_
_entity_poly.entity_id
_entity_poly.type
_entity_poly.pdbx_seq_one_letter_code
_entity_poly.pdbx_strand_id
1 'polypeptide(L)'
;GEEEPAPVEDCRPRTDIAPLITDALVAELNDKNWKVRNEALDKVKAIITNSAPIKSSLGELPAALASRLVDSNSKLAQSALNICEALASAMGPKCKNHVRTFFPAFFQALGDSK
;
A
#
# COMPACT_ATOMS: atom_id res chain seq x y z
N GLY A 1 19.62 15.88 -23.48
CA GLY A 1 18.48 15.78 -22.56
C GLY A 1 17.50 14.87 -23.23
N GLU A 2 17.47 13.61 -22.81
CA GLU A 2 16.53 12.64 -23.36
C GLU A 2 15.16 12.96 -22.74
N GLU A 3 14.22 13.37 -23.58
CA GLU A 3 12.81 13.50 -23.20
C GLU A 3 12.32 12.11 -22.83
N GLU A 4 12.10 11.89 -21.54
CA GLU A 4 11.51 10.66 -21.01
C GLU A 4 10.14 10.48 -21.71
N PRO A 5 9.87 9.32 -22.35
CA PRO A 5 8.62 9.14 -23.08
C PRO A 5 7.46 9.34 -22.11
N ALA A 6 6.51 10.21 -22.49
CA ALA A 6 5.33 10.49 -21.69
C ALA A 6 4.67 9.16 -21.26
N PRO A 7 4.36 8.97 -19.96
CA PRO A 7 3.85 7.71 -19.46
C PRO A 7 2.60 7.35 -20.25
N VAL A 8 2.65 6.20 -20.94
CA VAL A 8 1.52 5.64 -21.69
C VAL A 8 0.34 5.54 -20.71
N GLU A 9 -0.67 6.37 -20.92
CA GLU A 9 -1.85 6.36 -20.06
C GLU A 9 -2.59 5.03 -20.24
N ASP A 10 -2.66 4.24 -19.17
CA ASP A 10 -3.47 3.03 -19.14
C ASP A 10 -4.96 3.42 -19.21
N CYS A 11 -5.54 3.27 -20.41
CA CYS A 11 -6.94 3.60 -20.72
C CYS A 11 -7.97 2.64 -20.08
N ARG A 12 -7.54 1.61 -19.34
CA ARG A 12 -8.47 0.68 -18.67
C ARG A 12 -9.25 1.40 -17.55
N PRO A 13 -10.52 1.00 -17.32
CA PRO A 13 -11.30 1.56 -16.22
C PRO A 13 -10.62 1.24 -14.89
N ARG A 14 -10.53 2.27 -14.03
CA ARG A 14 -9.88 2.15 -12.71
C ARG A 14 -10.88 1.71 -11.65
N THR A 15 -10.56 0.63 -10.96
CA THR A 15 -11.39 0.07 -9.88
C THR A 15 -11.28 0.91 -8.62
N ASP A 16 -12.41 1.15 -7.96
CA ASP A 16 -12.45 1.78 -6.64
C ASP A 16 -12.31 0.73 -5.56
N ILE A 17 -11.19 0.72 -4.85
CA ILE A 17 -10.95 -0.28 -3.79
C ILE A 17 -11.31 0.25 -2.41
N ALA A 18 -11.62 1.55 -2.25
CA ALA A 18 -11.96 2.12 -0.95
C ALA A 18 -13.11 1.37 -0.22
N PRO A 19 -14.19 0.91 -0.90
CA PRO A 19 -15.24 0.12 -0.25
C PRO A 19 -14.78 -1.26 0.25
N LEU A 20 -13.69 -1.79 -0.29
CA LEU A 20 -13.11 -3.08 0.15
C LEU A 20 -12.22 -2.92 1.39
N ILE A 21 -11.78 -1.69 1.67
CA ILE A 21 -11.02 -1.34 2.87
C ILE A 21 -12.01 -1.07 4.01
N THR A 22 -12.56 -2.15 4.55
CA THR A 22 -13.54 -2.10 5.64
C THR A 22 -12.89 -1.80 6.98
N ASP A 23 -13.67 -1.29 7.94
CA ASP A 23 -13.23 -1.09 9.33
C ASP A 23 -12.71 -2.38 9.96
N ALA A 24 -13.30 -3.53 9.60
CA ALA A 24 -12.85 -4.84 10.05
C ALA A 24 -11.44 -5.15 9.53
N LEU A 25 -11.16 -4.92 8.24
CA LEU A 25 -9.83 -5.12 7.68
C LEU A 25 -8.79 -4.17 8.32
N VAL A 26 -9.18 -2.93 8.61
CA VAL A 26 -8.33 -1.96 9.32
C VAL A 26 -8.05 -2.41 10.76
N ALA A 27 -9.04 -2.98 11.44
CA ALA A 27 -8.86 -3.54 12.77
C ALA A 27 -7.91 -4.74 12.76
N GLU A 28 -8.05 -5.66 11.78
CA GLU A 28 -7.14 -6.80 11.60
C GLU A 28 -5.70 -6.36 11.32
N LEU A 29 -5.52 -5.32 10.48
CA LEU A 29 -4.20 -4.74 10.23
C LEU A 29 -3.57 -4.25 11.54
N ASN A 30 -4.35 -3.70 12.47
CA ASN A 30 -3.89 -3.15 13.75
C ASN A 30 -3.92 -4.13 14.93
N ASP A 31 -4.12 -5.42 14.67
CA ASP A 31 -4.22 -6.43 15.72
C ASP A 31 -2.90 -6.63 16.48
N LYS A 32 -3.01 -6.96 17.78
CA LYS A 32 -1.85 -7.26 18.63
C LYS A 32 -1.12 -8.53 18.16
N ASN A 33 -1.85 -9.49 17.60
CA ASN A 33 -1.32 -10.74 17.07
C ASN A 33 -0.77 -10.53 15.66
N TRP A 34 0.54 -10.73 15.50
CA TRP A 34 1.22 -10.58 14.20
C TRP A 34 0.68 -11.51 13.11
N LYS A 35 0.11 -12.68 13.48
CA LYS A 35 -0.48 -13.59 12.50
C LYS A 35 -1.74 -12.99 11.87
N VAL A 36 -2.57 -12.33 12.66
CA VAL A 36 -3.77 -11.62 12.18
C VAL A 36 -3.35 -10.47 11.27
N ARG A 37 -2.32 -9.70 11.67
CA ARG A 37 -1.75 -8.65 10.81
C ARG A 37 -1.22 -9.20 9.48
N ASN A 38 -0.55 -10.35 9.51
CA ASN A 38 -0.04 -11.00 8.30
C ASN A 38 -1.19 -11.39 7.35
N GLU A 39 -2.24 -12.05 7.86
CA GLU A 39 -3.41 -12.40 7.07
C GLU A 39 -4.10 -11.15 6.48
N ALA A 40 -4.16 -10.06 7.23
CA ALA A 40 -4.70 -8.80 6.75
C ALA A 40 -3.85 -8.19 5.62
N LEU A 41 -2.52 -8.23 5.73
CA LEU A 41 -1.60 -7.80 4.67
C LEU A 41 -1.78 -8.65 3.41
N ASP A 42 -1.95 -9.97 3.55
CA ASP A 42 -2.22 -10.88 2.42
C ASP A 42 -3.56 -10.53 1.73
N LYS A 43 -4.61 -10.23 2.50
CA LYS A 43 -5.90 -9.74 1.97
C LYS A 43 -5.73 -8.43 1.21
N VAL A 44 -5.01 -7.45 1.77
CA VAL A 44 -4.74 -6.16 1.12
C VAL A 44 -4.00 -6.36 -0.20
N LYS A 45 -2.95 -7.19 -0.21
CA LYS A 45 -2.19 -7.51 -1.41
C LYS A 45 -3.10 -8.09 -2.49
N ALA A 46 -3.94 -9.06 -2.14
CA ALA A 46 -4.89 -9.68 -3.06
C ALA A 46 -5.91 -8.67 -3.62
N ILE A 47 -6.45 -7.78 -2.79
CA ILE A 47 -7.37 -6.71 -3.23
C ILE A 47 -6.70 -5.84 -4.30
N ILE A 48 -5.46 -5.40 -4.06
CA ILE A 48 -4.73 -4.53 -4.99
C ILE A 48 -4.44 -5.26 -6.30
N THR A 49 -3.89 -6.48 -6.23
CA THR A 49 -3.50 -7.23 -7.44
C THR A 49 -4.69 -7.62 -8.30
N ASN A 50 -5.83 -7.96 -7.67
CA ASN A 50 -7.03 -8.38 -8.40
C ASN A 50 -7.86 -7.21 -8.93
N SER A 51 -7.62 -5.99 -8.45
CA SER A 51 -8.39 -4.79 -8.83
C SER A 51 -7.66 -3.87 -9.81
N ALA A 52 -6.39 -4.16 -10.14
CA ALA A 52 -5.56 -3.28 -10.96
C ALA A 52 -6.11 -3.12 -12.41
N PRO A 53 -6.13 -1.89 -12.97
CA PRO A 53 -5.66 -0.63 -12.36
C PRO A 53 -6.69 -0.02 -11.40
N ILE A 54 -6.22 0.71 -10.37
CA ILE A 54 -7.07 1.25 -9.30
C ILE A 54 -7.16 2.78 -9.30
N LYS A 55 -8.19 3.32 -8.65
CA LYS A 55 -8.32 4.75 -8.32
C LYS A 55 -7.36 5.14 -7.19
N SER A 56 -7.21 6.46 -6.97
CA SER A 56 -6.43 6.99 -5.85
C SER A 56 -7.17 6.99 -4.51
N SER A 57 -8.46 6.65 -4.50
CA SER A 57 -9.27 6.48 -3.29
C SER A 57 -8.89 5.17 -2.59
N LEU A 58 -8.28 5.28 -1.42
CA LEU A 58 -7.81 4.13 -0.64
C LEU A 58 -8.50 3.98 0.73
N GLY A 59 -9.44 4.87 1.07
CA GLY A 59 -10.05 4.92 2.41
C GLY A 59 -8.96 5.08 3.49
N GLU A 60 -9.07 4.29 4.56
CA GLU A 60 -8.16 4.28 5.71
C GLU A 60 -6.87 3.45 5.49
N LEU A 61 -6.72 2.81 4.32
CA LEU A 61 -5.57 1.96 4.03
C LEU A 61 -4.22 2.70 4.17
N PRO A 62 -4.04 3.96 3.73
CA PRO A 62 -2.73 4.61 3.80
C PRO A 62 -2.19 4.73 5.23
N ALA A 63 -3.04 5.13 6.19
CA ALA A 63 -2.64 5.24 7.58
C ALA A 63 -2.36 3.86 8.20
N ALA A 64 -3.25 2.89 7.95
CA ALA A 64 -3.08 1.53 8.46
C ALA A 64 -1.81 0.85 7.92
N LEU A 65 -1.55 0.96 6.61
CA LEU A 65 -0.38 0.39 5.95
C LEU A 65 0.91 1.10 6.35
N ALA A 66 0.90 2.42 6.55
CA ALA A 66 2.07 3.17 7.04
C ALA A 66 2.53 2.64 8.41
N SER A 67 1.60 2.30 9.30
CA SER A 67 1.93 1.69 10.60
C SER A 67 2.52 0.27 10.50
N ARG A 68 2.31 -0.40 9.35
CA ARG A 68 2.88 -1.73 9.06
C ARG A 68 4.25 -1.63 8.39
N LEU A 69 4.61 -0.51 7.76
CA LEU A 69 5.96 -0.29 7.25
C LEU A 69 7.02 -0.26 8.36
N VAL A 70 6.62 0.14 9.57
CA VAL A 70 7.45 0.17 10.78
C VAL A 70 7.02 -0.92 11.78
N ASP A 71 6.52 -2.05 11.27
CA ASP A 71 6.06 -3.14 12.13
C ASP A 71 7.23 -3.73 12.94
N SER A 72 6.95 -4.03 14.21
CA SER A 72 7.86 -4.77 15.10
C SER A 72 8.38 -6.09 14.52
N ASN A 73 7.64 -6.72 13.61
CA ASN A 73 8.06 -7.91 12.88
C ASN A 73 8.58 -7.52 11.48
N SER A 74 9.89 -7.70 11.26
CA SER A 74 10.55 -7.30 10.00
C SER A 74 9.98 -7.98 8.75
N LYS A 75 9.44 -9.20 8.87
CA LYS A 75 8.78 -9.87 7.73
C LYS A 75 7.51 -9.14 7.31
N LEU A 76 6.76 -8.60 8.28
CA LEU A 76 5.54 -7.84 8.01
C LEU A 76 5.88 -6.44 7.49
N ALA A 77 6.93 -5.81 8.01
CA ALA A 77 7.46 -4.56 7.47
C ALA A 77 7.87 -4.70 6.00
N GLN A 78 8.59 -5.76 5.65
CA GLN A 78 8.93 -6.07 4.26
C GLN A 78 7.69 -6.37 3.41
N SER A 79 6.70 -7.08 3.95
CA SER A 79 5.45 -7.34 3.24
C SER A 79 4.68 -6.04 2.95
N ALA A 80 4.64 -5.11 3.91
CA ALA A 80 4.04 -3.80 3.73
C ALA A 80 4.76 -2.96 2.67
N LEU A 81 6.10 -3.01 2.61
CA LEU A 81 6.90 -2.38 1.55
C LEU A 81 6.50 -2.92 0.16
N ASN A 82 6.41 -4.25 0.02
CA ASN A 82 6.02 -4.89 -1.24
C ASN A 82 4.58 -4.54 -1.64
N ILE A 83 3.68 -4.34 -0.67
CA ILE A 83 2.31 -3.88 -0.92
C ILE A 83 2.31 -2.44 -1.42
N CYS A 84 3.14 -1.55 -0.85
CA CYS A 84 3.29 -0.18 -1.36
C CYS A 84 3.80 -0.15 -2.82
N GLU A 85 4.72 -1.04 -3.18
CA GLU A 85 5.20 -1.18 -4.56
C GLU A 85 4.06 -1.63 -5.51
N ALA A 86 3.28 -2.65 -5.11
CA ALA A 86 2.12 -3.12 -5.86
C ALA A 86 1.06 -2.02 -6.01
N LEU A 87 0.84 -1.24 -4.95
CA LEU A 87 -0.08 -0.10 -4.94
C LEU A 87 0.37 0.99 -5.91
N ALA A 88 1.65 1.34 -5.91
CA ALA A 88 2.22 2.31 -6.83
C ALA A 88 2.06 1.86 -8.29
N SER A 89 2.31 0.58 -8.56
CA SER A 89 2.14 -0.03 -9.89
C SER A 89 0.67 -0.03 -10.35
N ALA A 90 -0.26 -0.40 -9.47
CA ALA A 90 -1.69 -0.44 -9.78
C ALA A 90 -2.31 0.96 -9.97
N MET A 91 -1.79 1.97 -9.28
CA MET A 91 -2.30 3.34 -9.33
C MET A 91 -1.63 4.20 -10.40
N GLY A 92 -0.38 3.91 -10.76
CA GLY A 92 0.43 4.72 -11.68
C GLY A 92 0.73 6.12 -11.11
N PRO A 93 0.85 7.16 -11.96
CA PRO A 93 1.26 8.51 -11.54
C PRO A 93 0.39 9.17 -10.44
N LYS A 94 -0.84 8.68 -10.23
CA LYS A 94 -1.74 9.16 -9.17
C LYS A 94 -1.30 8.72 -7.76
N CYS A 95 -0.34 7.80 -7.63
CA CYS A 95 0.26 7.40 -6.36
C CYS A 95 0.92 8.57 -5.62
N LYS A 96 1.33 9.63 -6.33
CA LYS A 96 1.91 10.85 -5.75
C LYS A 96 1.05 11.50 -4.64
N ASN A 97 -0.26 11.25 -4.64
CA ASN A 97 -1.18 11.76 -3.62
C ASN A 97 -0.90 11.17 -2.22
N HIS A 98 -0.27 10.01 -2.15
CA HIS A 98 -0.02 9.28 -0.89
C HIS A 98 1.42 9.40 -0.39
N VAL A 99 2.28 10.12 -1.12
CA VAL A 99 3.70 10.28 -0.77
C VAL A 99 3.85 10.90 0.62
N ARG A 100 3.06 11.92 0.97
CA ARG A 100 3.13 12.55 2.30
C ARG A 100 2.82 11.59 3.45
N THR A 101 1.97 10.60 3.21
CA THR A 101 1.59 9.60 4.22
C THR A 101 2.65 8.52 4.38
N PHE A 102 3.18 8.01 3.26
CA PHE A 102 4.12 6.88 3.29
C PHE A 102 5.58 7.30 3.44
N PHE A 103 5.99 8.49 2.99
CA PHE A 103 7.38 8.91 2.96
C PHE A 103 8.07 8.88 4.33
N PRO A 104 7.46 9.39 5.43
CA PRO A 104 8.07 9.28 6.76
C PRO A 104 8.28 7.83 7.19
N ALA A 105 7.29 6.96 6.92
CA ALA A 105 7.33 5.55 7.27
C ALA A 105 8.37 4.78 6.45
N PHE A 106 8.53 5.08 5.16
CA PHE A 106 9.62 4.53 4.35
C PHE A 106 10.99 4.93 4.89
N PHE A 107 11.18 6.21 5.22
CA PHE A 107 12.47 6.70 5.74
C PHE A 107 12.83 6.01 7.05
N GLN A 108 11.85 5.82 7.94
CA GLN A 108 12.05 5.11 9.20
C GLN A 108 12.32 3.60 8.97
N ALA A 109 11.58 2.95 8.07
CA ALA A 109 11.76 1.54 7.75
C ALA A 109 13.14 1.25 7.13
N LEU A 110 13.64 2.15 6.29
CA LEU A 110 14.97 2.05 5.67
C LEU A 110 16.11 2.42 6.62
N GLY A 111 15.85 3.24 7.64
CA GLY A 111 16.83 3.60 8.67
C GLY A 111 16.99 2.53 9.77
N ASP A 112 16.05 1.59 9.87
CA ASP A 112 16.12 0.51 10.87
C ASP A 112 17.22 -0.49 10.47
N SER A 113 18.37 -0.38 11.14
CA SER A 113 19.56 -1.19 10.89
C SER A 113 19.49 -2.54 11.61
N LYS A 114 18.38 -3.27 11.46
CA LYS A 114 18.13 -4.53 12.15
C LYS A 114 18.51 -5.75 11.32
#